data_AF-A0A518JQM7-F1
#
_entry.id   AF-A0A518JQM7-F1
#
_cell.length_a   1.000
_cell.length_b   1.000
_cell.length_c   1.000
_cell.angle_alpha   90.00
_cell.angle_beta   90.00
_cell.angle_gamma   90.00
#
_symmetry.space_group_name_H-M   'P 1'
#
loop_
_entity.id
_entity.type
_entity.pdbx_description
1 polymer ?
#
loop_
_entity_poly.entity_id
_entity_poly.type
_entity_poly.pdbx_seq_one_letter_code
_entity_poly.pdbx_strand_id
1 'polypeptide(L)'
;MHNILHADDPPHPLALGVAIGLFVTFTPTIGLQMLLVMLLAWALRANKVVGIPIVWLSNPATFVPIYLPCYQVGRLILGSEPKGRAWWHSLQHPPKGFLNKTEFYWTSIWEIIGPLTIGCLVVASVVAVIGYCVTYSVIYTYRMKRFGAATPPQD
;
A
#
# COMPACT_ATOMS: atom_id res chain seq x y z
N MET A 1 -6.46 27.20 -21.75
CA MET A 1 -6.48 26.64 -20.38
C MET A 1 -5.63 25.39 -20.39
N HIS A 2 -4.53 25.39 -19.63
CA HIS A 2 -3.49 24.36 -19.69
C HIS A 2 -4.05 22.98 -19.26
N ASN A 3 -3.89 21.98 -20.12
CA ASN A 3 -4.13 20.54 -19.84
C ASN A 3 -3.11 20.03 -18.80
N ILE A 4 -3.32 20.40 -17.54
CA ILE A 4 -2.51 19.92 -16.41
C ILE A 4 -3.04 18.58 -15.89
N LEU A 5 -4.29 18.24 -16.20
CA LEU A 5 -4.78 16.87 -16.05
C LEU A 5 -4.45 16.09 -17.32
N HIS A 6 -3.43 15.24 -17.27
CA HIS A 6 -3.25 14.10 -18.17
C HIS A 6 -4.38 13.05 -17.95
N ALA A 7 -5.64 13.49 -17.99
CA ALA A 7 -6.82 12.61 -17.95
C ALA A 7 -7.05 11.88 -19.30
N ASP A 8 -6.31 12.29 -20.34
CA ASP A 8 -6.30 11.64 -21.66
C ASP A 8 -5.30 10.48 -21.75
N ASP A 9 -4.48 10.25 -20.71
CA ASP A 9 -3.54 9.13 -20.67
C ASP A 9 -4.26 7.79 -20.91
N PRO A 10 -3.65 6.83 -21.61
CA PRO A 10 -4.25 5.53 -21.82
C PRO A 10 -4.61 4.86 -20.48
N PRO A 11 -5.64 3.99 -20.45
CA PRO A 11 -6.14 3.37 -19.22
C PRO A 11 -5.07 2.62 -18.42
N HIS A 12 -4.01 2.17 -19.08
CA HIS A 12 -2.94 1.37 -18.51
C HIS A 12 -2.00 2.17 -17.58
N PRO A 13 -1.37 3.29 -17.99
CA PRO A 13 -0.59 4.16 -17.09
C PRO A 13 -1.35 4.68 -15.86
N LEU A 14 -2.66 4.94 -16.01
CA LEU A 14 -3.53 5.38 -14.91
C LEU A 14 -3.74 4.24 -13.90
N ALA A 15 -4.11 3.05 -14.38
CA ALA A 15 -4.28 1.87 -13.53
C ALA A 15 -2.98 1.44 -12.83
N LEU A 16 -1.83 1.54 -13.51
CA LEU A 16 -0.52 1.32 -12.89
C LEU A 16 -0.21 2.33 -11.79
N GLY A 17 -0.54 3.62 -12.00
CA GLY A 17 -0.34 4.66 -10.99
C GLY A 17 -1.15 4.36 -9.72
N VAL A 18 -2.38 3.87 -9.88
CA VAL A 18 -3.23 3.44 -8.76
C VAL A 18 -2.63 2.25 -8.02
N ALA A 19 -2.21 1.22 -8.77
CA ALA A 19 -1.63 0.01 -8.19
C ALA A 19 -0.36 0.29 -7.38
N ILE A 20 0.53 1.13 -7.90
CA ILE A 20 1.76 1.55 -7.22
C ILE A 20 1.43 2.35 -5.95
N GLY A 21 0.49 3.30 -6.05
CA GLY A 21 0.03 4.07 -4.91
C GLY A 21 -0.49 3.18 -3.78
N LEU A 22 -1.37 2.22 -4.11
CA LEU A 22 -1.91 1.25 -3.15
C LEU A 22 -0.80 0.37 -2.56
N PHE A 23 0.10 -0.14 -3.39
CA PHE A 23 1.20 -0.98 -2.92
C PHE A 23 2.08 -0.27 -1.88
N VAL A 24 2.45 0.98 -2.15
CA VAL A 24 3.28 1.78 -1.25
C VAL A 24 2.52 2.22 0.00
N THR A 25 1.22 2.50 -0.10
CA THR A 25 0.37 2.87 1.05
C THR A 25 0.30 1.76 2.09
N PHE A 26 0.23 0.49 1.65
CA PHE A 26 0.18 -0.67 2.54
C PHE A 26 1.57 -1.07 3.06
N THR A 27 2.64 -0.57 2.44
CA THR A 27 4.01 -0.79 2.93
C THR A 27 4.31 0.22 4.06
N PRO A 28 4.84 -0.20 5.22
CA PRO A 28 5.10 0.68 6.36
C PRO A 28 6.35 1.56 6.18
N THR A 29 6.47 2.22 5.03
CA THR A 29 7.57 3.13 4.65
C THR A 29 7.25 4.57 5.04
N ILE A 30 6.78 4.80 6.27
CA ILE A 30 6.39 6.14 6.77
C ILE A 30 7.53 7.14 6.52
N GLY A 31 7.23 8.24 5.82
CA GLY A 31 8.18 9.29 5.43
C GLY A 31 8.86 9.10 4.07
N LEU A 32 9.03 7.86 3.58
CA LEU A 32 9.62 7.57 2.26
C LEU A 32 8.58 7.23 1.17
N GLN A 33 7.30 7.13 1.53
CA GLN A 33 6.22 6.71 0.64
C GLN A 33 6.12 7.55 -0.64
N MET A 34 6.19 8.88 -0.54
CA MET A 34 6.10 9.75 -1.72
C MET A 34 7.26 9.55 -2.69
N LEU A 35 8.49 9.40 -2.16
CA LEU A 35 9.67 9.12 -2.97
C LEU A 35 9.54 7.76 -3.65
N LEU A 36 9.09 6.72 -2.93
CA LEU A 36 8.87 5.39 -3.48
C LEU A 36 7.82 5.38 -4.58
N VAL A 37 6.68 6.06 -4.38
CA VAL A 37 5.65 6.17 -5.42
C VAL A 37 6.19 6.92 -6.64
N MET A 38 6.92 8.02 -6.46
CA MET A 38 7.52 8.74 -7.59
C MET A 38 8.54 7.90 -8.35
N LEU A 39 9.41 7.16 -7.65
CA LEU A 39 10.42 6.29 -8.25
C LEU A 39 9.78 5.12 -8.98
N LEU A 40 8.83 4.42 -8.35
CA LEU A 40 8.12 3.30 -8.95
C LEU A 40 7.28 3.75 -10.15
N ALA A 41 6.57 4.87 -10.03
CA ALA A 41 5.78 5.43 -11.13
C ALA A 41 6.68 5.90 -12.28
N TRP A 42 7.87 6.44 -12.00
CA TRP A 42 8.85 6.76 -13.03
C TRP A 42 9.41 5.51 -13.71
N ALA A 43 9.79 4.49 -12.94
CA ALA A 43 10.35 3.24 -13.47
C ALA A 43 9.36 2.46 -14.34
N LEU A 44 8.09 2.39 -13.91
CA LEU A 44 7.02 1.66 -14.60
C LEU A 44 6.28 2.53 -15.63
N ARG A 45 6.75 3.75 -15.91
CA ARG A 45 6.10 4.73 -16.81
C ARG A 45 4.61 4.95 -16.48
N ALA A 46 4.28 4.92 -15.20
CA ALA A 46 2.93 5.12 -14.69
C ALA A 46 2.65 6.60 -14.41
N ASN A 47 1.37 6.98 -14.35
CA ASN A 47 0.98 8.35 -14.06
C ASN A 47 1.19 8.67 -12.57
N LYS A 48 2.20 9.48 -12.29
CA LYS A 48 2.62 9.89 -10.93
C LYS A 48 1.52 10.69 -10.21
N VAL A 49 0.73 11.47 -10.95
CA VAL A 49 -0.31 12.35 -10.40
C VAL A 49 -1.42 11.54 -9.73
N VAL A 50 -1.71 10.34 -10.25
CA VAL A 50 -2.75 9.46 -9.70
C VAL A 50 -2.26 8.67 -8.49
N GLY A 51 -0.98 8.31 -8.45
CA GLY A 51 -0.40 7.53 -7.34
C GLY A 51 -0.23 8.33 -6.04
N ILE A 52 0.14 9.61 -6.13
CA ILE A 52 0.40 10.48 -4.97
C ILE A 52 -0.80 10.61 -4.00
N PRO A 53 -2.03 10.92 -4.45
CA PRO A 53 -3.16 11.07 -3.53
C PRO A 53 -3.53 9.76 -2.83
N ILE A 54 -3.17 8.61 -3.39
CA ILE A 54 -3.45 7.31 -2.78
C ILE A 54 -2.59 7.09 -1.54
N VAL A 55 -1.34 7.58 -1.55
CA VAL A 55 -0.45 7.54 -0.37
C VAL A 55 -1.04 8.30 0.81
N TRP A 56 -1.86 9.32 0.54
CA TRP A 56 -2.52 10.09 1.59
C TRP A 56 -3.65 9.31 2.28
N LEU A 57 -4.06 8.13 1.77
CA LEU A 57 -5.00 7.28 2.49
C LEU A 57 -4.39 6.73 3.79
N SER A 58 -3.08 6.55 3.91
CA SER A 58 -2.43 6.08 5.14
C SER A 58 -2.23 7.23 6.12
N ASN A 59 -3.30 7.61 6.83
CA ASN A 59 -3.28 8.58 7.91
C ASN A 59 -3.22 7.87 9.30
N PRO A 60 -2.96 8.60 10.40
CA PRO A 60 -2.93 8.03 11.75
C PRO A 60 -4.25 7.39 12.23
N ALA A 61 -5.37 7.63 11.56
CA ALA A 61 -6.63 6.95 11.83
C ALA A 61 -6.77 5.63 11.02
N THR A 62 -6.18 5.55 9.83
CA THR A 62 -6.27 4.39 8.93
C THR A 62 -5.12 3.40 9.08
N PHE A 63 -4.00 3.77 9.72
CA PHE A 63 -2.88 2.82 9.92
C PHE A 63 -3.30 1.61 10.75
N VAL A 64 -4.14 1.79 11.78
CA VAL A 64 -4.62 0.70 12.64
C VAL A 64 -5.43 -0.33 11.83
N PRO A 65 -6.51 0.05 11.12
CA PRO A 65 -7.29 -0.90 10.35
C PRO A 65 -6.53 -1.49 9.15
N ILE A 66 -5.49 -0.82 8.63
CA ILE A 66 -4.65 -1.35 7.55
C ILE A 66 -3.65 -2.38 8.08
N TYR A 67 -2.93 -2.07 9.16
CA TYR A 67 -1.84 -2.94 9.63
C TYR A 67 -2.30 -4.11 10.49
N LEU A 68 -3.47 -4.04 11.13
CA LEU A 68 -4.03 -5.17 11.86
C LEU A 68 -4.21 -6.43 10.99
N PRO A 69 -4.91 -6.37 9.83
CA PRO A 69 -5.04 -7.53 8.96
C PRO A 69 -3.69 -7.93 8.34
N CYS A 70 -2.83 -6.98 7.99
CA CYS A 70 -1.46 -7.29 7.53
C CYS A 70 -0.71 -8.11 8.59
N TYR A 71 -0.68 -7.66 9.84
CA TYR A 71 -0.02 -8.38 10.92
C TYR A 71 -0.64 -9.77 11.14
N GLN A 72 -1.97 -9.90 11.09
CA GLN A 72 -2.64 -11.19 11.19
C GLN A 72 -2.21 -12.15 10.06
N VAL A 73 -2.24 -11.68 8.81
CA VAL A 73 -1.80 -12.47 7.64
C VAL A 73 -0.33 -12.87 7.78
N GLY A 74 0.54 -11.93 8.15
CA GLY A 74 1.96 -12.20 8.32
C GLY A 74 2.25 -13.21 9.42
N ARG A 75 1.56 -13.13 10.56
CA ARG A 75 1.67 -14.14 11.63
C ARG A 75 1.22 -15.51 11.17
N LEU A 76 0.11 -15.59 10.43
CA LEU A 76 -0.39 -16.86 9.89
C LEU A 76 0.62 -17.50 8.94
N ILE A 77 1.27 -16.69 8.10
CA ILE A 77 2.31 -17.17 7.18
C ILE A 77 3.56 -17.63 7.95
N LEU A 78 3.97 -16.90 8.99
CA LEU A 78 5.19 -17.20 9.76
C LEU A 78 4.98 -18.24 10.87
N GLY A 79 3.75 -18.71 11.08
CA GLY A 79 3.40 -19.57 12.21
C GLY A 79 3.68 -18.91 13.57
N SER A 80 3.67 -17.58 13.64
CA SER A 80 4.01 -16.85 14.86
C SER A 80 2.81 -16.73 15.79
N GLU A 81 2.99 -17.03 17.07
CA GLU A 81 1.93 -16.93 18.05
C GLU A 81 1.46 -15.48 18.30
N PRO A 82 0.18 -15.28 18.66
CA PRO A 82 -0.31 -13.98 19.04
C PRO A 82 0.46 -13.40 20.23
N LYS A 83 1.13 -12.26 20.02
CA LYS A 83 1.76 -11.50 21.10
C LYS A 83 0.67 -10.90 22.00
N GLY A 84 0.35 -11.62 23.06
CA GLY A 84 -0.67 -11.27 24.05
C GLY A 84 -0.09 -10.61 25.31
N ARG A 85 -0.79 -10.76 26.44
CA ARG A 85 -0.39 -10.15 27.72
C ARG A 85 1.01 -10.56 28.18
N ALA A 86 1.45 -11.79 27.91
CA ALA A 86 2.77 -12.28 28.31
C ALA A 86 3.91 -11.48 27.65
N TRP A 87 3.76 -11.16 26.36
CA TRP A 87 4.73 -10.34 25.63
C TRP A 87 4.76 -8.88 26.11
N TRP A 88 3.59 -8.32 26.45
CA TRP A 88 3.52 -6.99 27.06
C TRP A 88 4.19 -6.97 28.44
N HIS A 89 4.01 -8.03 29.22
CA HIS A 89 4.64 -8.15 30.54
C HIS A 89 6.17 -8.27 30.46
N SER A 90 6.70 -8.93 29.43
CA SER A 90 8.16 -8.99 29.20
C SER A 90 8.76 -7.63 28.83
N LEU A 91 8.01 -6.76 28.14
CA LEU A 91 8.46 -5.38 27.87
C LEU A 91 8.57 -4.50 29.12
N GLN A 92 7.73 -4.76 30.13
CA GLN A 92 7.73 -4.04 31.40
C GLN A 92 8.86 -4.49 32.33
N HIS A 93 9.40 -5.69 32.13
CA HIS A 93 10.46 -6.28 32.95
C HIS A 93 11.69 -6.63 32.09
N PRO A 94 12.39 -5.64 31.50
CA PRO A 94 13.55 -5.90 30.68
C PRO A 94 14.73 -6.43 31.53
N PRO A 95 15.62 -7.25 30.95
CA PRO A 95 16.80 -7.75 31.64
C PRO A 95 17.72 -6.62 32.10
N LYS A 96 18.42 -6.85 33.22
CA LYS A 96 19.40 -5.90 33.77
C LYS A 96 20.67 -5.90 32.90
N GLY A 97 21.24 -4.71 32.66
CA GLY A 97 22.43 -4.50 31.82
C GLY A 97 22.10 -3.80 30.50
N PHE A 98 22.90 -2.80 30.12
CA PHE A 98 22.66 -1.95 28.95
C PHE A 98 22.59 -2.76 27.64
N LEU A 99 23.56 -3.64 27.41
CA LEU A 99 23.63 -4.48 26.20
C LEU A 99 22.46 -5.46 26.08
N ASN A 100 22.13 -6.16 27.17
CA ASN A 100 21.01 -7.11 27.20
C ASN A 100 19.66 -6.40 27.01
N LYS A 101 19.53 -5.18 27.56
CA LYS A 101 18.33 -4.36 27.38
C LYS A 101 18.16 -3.91 25.93
N THR A 102 19.25 -3.48 25.27
CA THR A 102 19.20 -3.09 23.85
C THR A 102 18.86 -4.27 22.94
N GLU A 103 19.45 -5.44 23.18
CA GLU A 103 19.17 -6.65 22.40
C GLU A 103 17.72 -7.13 22.60
N PHE A 104 17.21 -7.08 23.83
CA PHE A 104 15.84 -7.45 24.15
C PHE A 104 14.80 -6.56 23.42
N TYR A 105 14.99 -5.24 23.41
CA TYR A 105 14.09 -4.36 22.66
C TYR A 105 14.22 -4.56 21.15
N TRP A 106 15.45 -4.76 20.65
CA TRP A 106 15.70 -4.98 19.23
C TRP A 106 15.00 -6.23 18.70
N THR A 107 15.14 -7.35 19.43
CA THR A 107 14.47 -8.60 19.12
C THR A 107 12.96 -8.46 19.22
N SER A 108 12.43 -7.87 20.31
CA SER A 108 11.00 -7.64 20.50
C SER A 108 10.36 -6.80 19.38
N ILE A 109 11.07 -5.80 18.87
CA ILE A 109 10.62 -5.00 17.72
C ILE A 109 10.55 -5.86 16.46
N TRP A 110 11.58 -6.67 16.20
CA TRP A 110 11.62 -7.56 15.03
C TRP A 110 10.54 -8.64 15.06
N GLU A 111 10.11 -9.09 16.24
CA GLU A 111 8.99 -10.03 16.38
C GLU A 111 7.64 -9.45 15.91
N ILE A 112 7.49 -8.13 15.88
CA ILE A 112 6.30 -7.45 15.34
C ILE A 112 6.52 -7.03 13.90
N ILE A 113 7.66 -6.38 13.62
CA ILE A 113 7.96 -5.84 12.29
C ILE A 113 8.14 -6.96 11.27
N GLY A 114 8.73 -8.10 11.64
CA GLY A 114 8.94 -9.24 10.74
C GLY A 114 7.61 -9.77 10.15
N PRO A 115 6.67 -10.24 10.99
CA PRO A 115 5.35 -10.65 10.50
C PRO A 115 4.60 -9.50 9.82
N LEU A 116 4.66 -8.29 10.37
CA LEU A 116 3.97 -7.14 9.78
C LEU A 116 4.43 -6.85 8.35
N THR A 117 5.74 -6.83 8.09
CA THR A 117 6.29 -6.55 6.76
C THR A 117 5.90 -7.62 5.74
N ILE A 118 5.95 -8.90 6.11
CA ILE A 118 5.55 -10.01 5.23
C ILE A 118 4.05 -9.96 4.93
N GLY A 119 3.24 -9.71 5.97
CA GLY A 119 1.81 -9.52 5.81
C GLY A 119 1.46 -8.31 4.95
N CYS A 120 2.14 -7.19 5.15
CA CYS A 120 2.01 -6.00 4.32
C CYS A 120 2.36 -6.30 2.86
N LEU A 121 3.46 -7.01 2.58
CA LEU A 121 3.85 -7.36 1.20
C LEU A 121 2.78 -8.19 0.50
N VAL A 122 2.20 -9.17 1.18
CA VAL A 122 1.13 -10.02 0.62
C VAL A 122 -0.14 -9.22 0.38
N VAL A 123 -0.62 -8.51 1.40
CA VAL A 123 -1.87 -7.72 1.30
C VAL A 123 -1.70 -6.58 0.29
N ALA A 124 -0.57 -5.86 0.32
CA ALA A 124 -0.26 -4.79 -0.63
C ALA A 124 -0.25 -5.31 -2.07
N SER A 125 0.32 -6.48 -2.33
CA SER A 125 0.35 -7.09 -3.66
C SER A 125 -1.06 -7.42 -4.14
N VAL A 126 -1.89 -8.04 -3.29
CA VAL A 126 -3.27 -8.38 -3.62
C VAL A 126 -4.10 -7.11 -3.90
N VAL A 127 -4.01 -6.12 -3.02
CA VAL A 127 -4.74 -4.85 -3.16
C VAL A 127 -4.26 -4.08 -4.40
N ALA A 128 -2.97 -4.08 -4.70
CA ALA A 128 -2.43 -3.45 -5.90
C ALA A 128 -2.96 -4.08 -7.19
N VAL A 129 -2.99 -5.42 -7.26
CA VAL A 129 -3.55 -6.15 -8.41
C VAL A 129 -5.05 -5.86 -8.57
N ILE A 130 -5.82 -5.91 -7.48
CA ILE A 130 -7.25 -5.58 -7.51
C ILE A 130 -7.45 -4.14 -7.96
N GLY A 131 -6.69 -3.20 -7.40
CA GLY A 131 -6.74 -1.78 -7.75
C GLY A 131 -6.43 -1.53 -9.23
N TYR A 132 -5.44 -2.23 -9.79
CA TYR A 132 -5.14 -2.20 -11.22
C TYR A 132 -6.35 -2.68 -12.06
N CYS A 133 -6.88 -3.87 -11.76
CA CYS A 133 -8.00 -4.47 -12.50
C CYS A 133 -9.26 -3.61 -12.44
N VAL A 134 -9.61 -3.09 -11.26
CA VAL A 134 -10.79 -2.24 -11.06
C VAL A 134 -10.62 -0.93 -11.82
N THR A 135 -9.48 -0.25 -11.66
CA THR A 135 -9.22 1.03 -12.34
C THR A 135 -9.26 0.86 -13.86
N TYR A 136 -8.61 -0.20 -14.38
CA TYR A 136 -8.64 -0.52 -15.79
C TYR A 136 -10.07 -0.76 -16.31
N SER A 137 -10.86 -1.56 -15.59
CA SER A 137 -12.25 -1.88 -15.97
C SER A 137 -13.16 -0.66 -15.95
N VAL A 138 -13.01 0.20 -14.94
CA VAL A 138 -13.77 1.45 -14.81
C VAL A 138 -13.45 2.40 -15.95
N ILE A 139 -12.16 2.64 -16.24
CA ILE A 139 -11.75 3.55 -17.33
C ILE A 139 -12.18 2.98 -18.69
N TYR A 140 -12.03 1.67 -18.91
CA TYR A 140 -12.46 1.00 -20.14
C TYR A 140 -13.96 1.17 -20.37
N THR A 141 -14.78 0.86 -19.37
CA THR A 141 -16.24 0.98 -19.44
C THR A 141 -16.67 2.43 -19.65
N TYR A 142 -16.02 3.37 -18.96
CA TYR A 142 -16.32 4.79 -19.09
C TYR A 142 -16.01 5.32 -20.50
N ARG A 143 -14.87 4.90 -21.09
CA ARG A 143 -14.52 5.24 -22.47
C ARG A 143 -15.50 4.62 -23.48
N MET A 144 -15.89 3.35 -23.32
CA MET A 144 -16.88 2.74 -24.21
C MET A 144 -18.24 3.45 -24.18
N LYS A 145 -18.72 3.85 -23.00
CA LYS A 145 -19.98 4.60 -22.88
C LYS A 145 -19.90 6.00 -23.50
N ARG A 146 -18.73 6.66 -23.40
CA ARG A 146 -18.51 8.00 -23.96
C ARG A 146 -18.32 7.99 -25.49
N PHE A 147 -17.64 6.99 -26.04
CA PHE A 147 -17.45 6.84 -27.50
C PHE A 147 -18.64 6.17 -28.19
N GLY A 148 -19.40 5.30 -27.50
CA GLY A 148 -20.65 4.73 -28.02
C GLY A 148 -21.77 5.77 -28.18
N ALA A 149 -21.73 6.86 -27.41
CA ALA A 149 -22.64 8.00 -27.54
C ALA A 149 -22.25 9.00 -28.66
N ALA A 150 -21.12 8.77 -29.35
CA ALA A 150 -20.60 9.64 -30.40
C ALA A 150 -20.72 9.02 -31.81
N THR A 151 -21.76 8.24 -32.06
CA THR A 151 -22.16 7.95 -33.45
C THR A 151 -22.84 9.19 -34.03
N PRO A 152 -22.28 9.84 -35.08
CA PRO A 152 -23.01 10.91 -35.75
C PRO A 152 -24.29 10.33 -36.37
N PRO A 153 -25.39 11.11 -36.47
CA PRO A 153 -26.52 10.71 -37.29
C PRO A 153 -25.98 10.37 -38.69
N GLN A 154 -26.19 9.12 -39.10
CA GLN A 154 -26.08 8.73 -40.49
C GLN A 154 -27.35 9.28 -41.17
N ASP A 155 -27.10 10.15 -42.15
CA ASP A 155 -27.99 10.71 -43.16
C ASP A 155 -28.95 11.84 -42.73
#